data_AF-A0A958W2U4-F1
#
_entry.id   AF-A0A958W2U4-F1
#
_cell.length_a   1.000
_cell.length_b   1.000
_cell.length_c   1.000
_cell.angle_alpha   90.00
_cell.angle_beta   90.00
_cell.angle_gamma   90.00
#
_symmetry.space_group_name_H-M   'P 1'
#
loop_
_entity.id
_entity.type
_entity.pdbx_description
1 polymer ?
#
loop_
_entity_poly.entity_id
_entity_poly.type
_entity_poly.pdbx_seq_one_letter_code
_entity_poly.pdbx_strand_id
1 'polypeptide(L)'
;MSKEGNEIIEDLTSKVSAERICRVIDFLKAHKISQQEIEERINYTSLSKAKNHARYPQKVIEKRTRQEVLTQLLNEFDLVYNEQLDTVHESDSKDDLHHHKMVDTSYYVMHYYAFARNLVDRGIIAITNKRKVTIDYRLDEHWEGIYNVVENYTFIEVQKTGDTTPVKKLICLFSGTKKHGRPILLGTYSTVKRDGYPAAGRILLQKVNGKEEAYTLLEQDSDPRISCYLSSDVYISDTYTPNNLDELNPFFYLQLHQLVGDYKLVYPTMGKQWMVCKMQIKDSRDAFLNLNNVQYTGKVLFPDINTLQIIFNRKEGYTSFDLKYLIILNVNIRRKSNSGLFTAIGTSNILHGSPSSFNSYLMRADDELDLSAMNLPINLFIGEPLD
;
A
#
# COMPACT_ATOMS: atom_id res chain seq x y z
N MET A 1 52.56 16.74 -5.60
CA MET A 1 51.94 16.58 -6.94
C MET A 1 50.96 17.72 -7.14
N SER A 2 51.07 18.48 -8.23
CA SER A 2 50.20 19.64 -8.53
C SER A 2 48.80 19.17 -8.93
N LYS A 3 47.77 19.99 -8.67
CA LYS A 3 46.37 19.70 -9.06
C LYS A 3 46.23 19.40 -10.56
N GLU A 4 47.03 20.05 -11.40
CA GLU A 4 47.10 19.82 -12.84
C GLU A 4 47.60 18.42 -13.20
N GLY A 5 48.55 17.86 -12.44
CA GLY A 5 49.05 16.50 -12.66
C GLY A 5 48.00 15.43 -12.35
N ASN A 6 47.13 15.65 -11.36
CA ASN A 6 46.04 14.74 -11.04
C ASN A 6 44.90 14.80 -12.07
N GLU A 7 44.59 15.99 -12.60
CA GLU A 7 43.55 16.13 -13.63
C GLU A 7 43.92 15.45 -14.95
N ILE A 8 45.20 15.51 -15.35
CA ILE A 8 45.69 14.83 -16.56
C ILE A 8 45.61 13.30 -16.40
N ILE A 9 46.01 12.76 -15.24
CA ILE A 9 45.98 11.31 -14.97
C ILE A 9 44.54 10.78 -14.92
N GLU A 10 43.63 11.52 -14.31
CA GLU A 10 42.21 11.15 -14.25
C GLU A 10 41.53 11.16 -15.64
N ASP A 11 41.85 12.14 -16.50
CA ASP A 11 41.31 12.24 -17.86
C ASP A 11 41.81 11.09 -18.75
N LEU A 12 43.10 10.75 -18.67
CA LEU A 12 43.68 9.57 -19.32
C LEU A 12 42.99 8.28 -18.88
N THR A 13 42.74 8.11 -17.58
CA THR A 13 42.07 6.93 -17.02
C THR A 13 40.62 6.81 -17.51
N SER A 14 39.90 7.94 -17.58
CA SER A 14 38.53 8.01 -18.10
C SER A 14 38.45 7.66 -19.59
N LYS A 15 39.39 8.17 -20.41
CA LYS A 15 39.47 7.86 -21.84
C LYS A 15 39.75 6.37 -22.10
N VAL A 16 40.74 5.81 -21.41
CA VAL A 16 41.07 4.37 -21.50
C VAL A 16 39.85 3.52 -21.11
N SER A 17 39.14 3.90 -20.03
CA SER A 17 37.92 3.20 -19.61
C SER A 17 36.82 3.24 -20.68
N ALA A 18 36.65 4.35 -21.40
CA ALA A 18 35.66 4.47 -22.47
C ALA A 18 35.96 3.51 -23.64
N GLU A 19 37.23 3.42 -24.03
CA GLU A 19 37.70 2.51 -25.09
C GLU A 19 37.46 1.04 -24.70
N ARG A 20 37.78 0.67 -23.45
CA ARG A 20 37.53 -0.67 -22.91
C ARG A 20 36.04 -1.01 -22.85
N ILE A 21 35.19 -0.05 -22.46
CA ILE A 21 33.72 -0.23 -22.49
C ILE A 21 33.24 -0.50 -23.93
N CYS A 22 33.77 0.20 -24.94
CA CYS A 22 33.45 -0.09 -26.35
C CYS A 22 33.78 -1.55 -26.70
N ARG A 23 35.00 -2.02 -26.38
CA ARG A 23 35.43 -3.39 -26.66
C ARG A 23 34.54 -4.44 -26.02
N VAL A 24 34.17 -4.23 -24.74
CA VAL A 24 33.28 -5.15 -24.02
C VAL A 24 31.88 -5.17 -24.66
N ILE A 25 31.33 -4.02 -25.03
CA ILE A 25 30.02 -3.96 -25.71
C ILE A 25 30.06 -4.65 -27.07
N ASP A 26 31.13 -4.45 -27.85
CA ASP A 26 31.27 -5.07 -29.17
C ASP A 26 31.41 -6.59 -29.06
N PHE A 27 32.15 -7.08 -28.06
CA PHE A 27 32.23 -8.50 -27.72
C PHE A 27 30.86 -9.09 -27.38
N LEU A 28 30.10 -8.43 -26.49
CA LEU A 28 28.76 -8.89 -26.09
C LEU A 28 27.77 -8.89 -27.26
N LYS A 29 27.84 -7.89 -28.15
CA LYS A 29 27.04 -7.84 -29.38
C LYS A 29 27.36 -8.97 -30.35
N ALA A 30 28.64 -9.34 -30.49
CA ALA A 30 29.04 -10.50 -31.28
C ALA A 30 28.41 -11.81 -30.76
N HIS A 31 28.15 -11.88 -29.45
CA HIS A 31 27.43 -12.96 -28.78
C HIS A 31 25.90 -12.76 -28.76
N LYS A 32 25.37 -11.90 -29.64
CA LYS A 32 23.92 -11.61 -29.81
C LYS A 32 23.24 -10.99 -28.58
N ILE A 33 23.99 -10.42 -27.64
CA ILE A 33 23.44 -9.67 -26.51
C ILE A 33 23.20 -8.22 -26.96
N SER A 34 21.96 -7.76 -26.89
CA SER A 34 21.60 -6.42 -27.38
C SER A 34 22.10 -5.32 -26.44
N GLN A 35 22.37 -4.10 -26.94
CA GLN A 35 22.80 -3.01 -26.06
C GLN A 35 21.76 -2.69 -24.98
N GLN A 36 20.47 -2.80 -25.31
CA GLN A 36 19.38 -2.64 -24.35
C GLN A 36 19.49 -3.67 -23.22
N GLU A 37 19.70 -4.95 -23.56
CA GLU A 37 19.89 -6.02 -22.58
C GLU A 37 21.12 -5.78 -21.69
N ILE A 38 22.22 -5.27 -22.26
CA ILE A 38 23.42 -4.88 -21.49
C ILE A 38 23.08 -3.77 -20.50
N GLU A 39 22.47 -2.67 -20.97
CA GLU A 39 22.08 -1.51 -20.15
C GLU A 39 21.13 -1.92 -19.02
N GLU A 40 20.20 -2.85 -19.30
CA GLU A 40 19.27 -3.43 -18.32
C GLU A 40 20.00 -4.28 -17.26
N ARG A 41 20.91 -5.18 -17.67
CA ARG A 41 21.65 -6.06 -16.75
C ARG A 41 22.55 -5.27 -15.79
N ILE A 42 23.26 -4.25 -16.28
CA ILE A 42 24.11 -3.40 -15.42
C ILE A 42 23.39 -2.21 -14.77
N ASN A 43 22.08 -2.01 -15.03
CA ASN A 43 21.31 -0.86 -14.54
C ASN A 43 22.03 0.46 -14.81
N TYR A 44 22.34 0.71 -16.08
CA TYR A 44 23.03 1.92 -16.52
C TYR A 44 22.57 2.29 -17.94
N THR A 45 21.67 3.27 -18.03
CA THR A 45 20.98 3.68 -19.26
C THR A 45 21.80 4.57 -20.20
N SER A 46 22.99 4.98 -19.76
CA SER A 46 23.88 5.87 -20.52
C SER A 46 25.12 5.19 -21.10
N LEU A 47 25.08 3.88 -21.43
CA LEU A 47 26.25 3.20 -22.04
C LEU A 47 26.71 3.89 -23.34
N SER A 48 25.77 4.43 -24.12
CA SER A 48 26.07 5.23 -25.31
C SER A 48 26.94 6.47 -25.01
N LYS A 49 26.80 7.07 -23.83
CA LYS A 49 27.61 8.22 -23.36
C LYS A 49 28.92 7.77 -22.71
N ALA A 50 28.87 6.71 -21.90
CA ALA A 50 30.05 6.17 -21.21
C ALA A 50 31.12 5.70 -22.21
N LYS A 51 30.72 5.09 -23.32
CA LYS A 51 31.64 4.59 -24.36
C LYS A 51 32.21 5.69 -25.28
N ASN A 52 31.64 6.91 -25.26
CA ASN A 52 32.03 8.00 -26.15
C ASN A 52 32.63 9.18 -25.37
N HIS A 53 33.89 9.05 -24.97
CA HIS A 53 34.62 10.08 -24.20
C HIS A 53 34.71 11.41 -24.95
N ALA A 54 35.00 11.37 -26.25
CA ALA A 54 35.21 12.58 -27.06
C ALA A 54 33.97 13.50 -27.07
N ARG A 55 32.77 12.91 -27.08
CA ARG A 55 31.50 13.67 -27.04
C ARG A 55 31.05 14.00 -25.61
N TYR A 56 31.43 13.19 -24.63
CA TYR A 56 30.98 13.30 -23.25
C TYR A 56 32.16 13.26 -22.28
N PRO A 57 33.00 14.30 -22.19
CA PRO A 57 34.21 14.28 -21.37
C PRO A 57 33.94 14.38 -19.85
N GLN A 58 32.67 14.34 -19.41
CA GLN A 58 32.35 14.41 -17.98
C GLN A 58 32.96 13.23 -17.21
N LYS A 59 33.55 13.52 -16.04
CA LYS A 59 34.14 12.51 -15.14
C LYS A 59 33.11 11.52 -14.61
N VAL A 60 31.89 11.98 -14.36
CA VAL A 60 30.76 11.20 -13.84
C VAL A 60 29.58 11.35 -14.78
N ILE A 61 29.01 10.21 -15.21
CA ILE A 61 27.81 10.15 -16.05
C ILE A 61 26.80 9.29 -15.32
N GLU A 62 25.62 9.84 -15.03
CA GLU A 62 24.56 9.14 -14.28
C GLU A 62 25.07 8.54 -12.95
N LYS A 63 25.78 9.36 -12.16
CA LYS A 63 26.32 9.02 -10.83
C LYS A 63 27.43 7.96 -10.82
N ARG A 64 27.92 7.52 -11.98
CA ARG A 64 29.05 6.58 -12.08
C ARG A 64 30.17 7.13 -12.95
N THR A 65 31.40 6.79 -12.59
CA THR A 65 32.59 6.95 -13.42
C THR A 65 32.63 5.85 -14.49
N ARG A 66 33.40 6.07 -15.55
CA ARG A 66 33.60 5.03 -16.59
C ARG A 66 34.29 3.79 -16.05
N GLN A 67 35.22 3.93 -15.11
CA GLN A 67 35.88 2.80 -14.47
C GLN A 67 34.88 1.93 -13.71
N GLU A 68 33.94 2.53 -12.97
CA GLU A 68 32.88 1.79 -12.27
C GLU A 68 31.95 1.05 -13.25
N VAL A 69 31.59 1.69 -14.36
CA VAL A 69 30.78 1.07 -15.43
C VAL A 69 31.54 -0.10 -16.07
N LEU A 70 32.84 0.05 -16.34
CA LEU A 70 33.68 -1.02 -16.89
C LEU A 70 33.76 -2.22 -15.95
N THR A 71 34.09 -2.00 -14.67
CA THR A 71 34.14 -3.07 -13.66
C THR A 71 32.81 -3.81 -13.57
N GLN A 72 31.70 -3.08 -13.65
CA GLN A 72 30.39 -3.68 -13.58
C GLN A 72 30.04 -4.51 -14.82
N LEU A 73 30.43 -4.07 -16.02
CA LEU A 73 30.29 -4.85 -17.25
C LEU A 73 31.08 -6.15 -17.16
N LEU A 74 32.35 -6.07 -16.75
CA LEU A 74 33.20 -7.26 -16.62
C LEU A 74 32.63 -8.25 -15.61
N ASN A 75 32.19 -7.79 -14.44
CA ASN A 75 31.63 -8.65 -13.40
C ASN A 75 30.26 -9.25 -13.76
N GLU A 76 29.38 -8.50 -14.42
CA GLU A 76 28.02 -8.98 -14.72
C GLU A 76 27.99 -10.03 -15.82
N PHE A 77 28.96 -9.99 -16.73
CA PHE A 77 29.07 -10.91 -17.86
C PHE A 77 30.24 -11.90 -17.70
N ASP A 78 30.86 -11.95 -16.53
CA ASP A 78 32.01 -12.81 -16.20
C ASP A 78 33.14 -12.75 -17.26
N LEU A 79 33.56 -11.52 -17.57
CA LEU A 79 34.54 -11.23 -18.61
C LEU A 79 35.87 -10.79 -18.00
N VAL A 80 36.95 -11.17 -18.66
CA VAL A 80 38.31 -10.71 -18.37
C VAL A 80 38.79 -9.82 -19.51
N TYR A 81 39.32 -8.64 -19.17
CA TYR A 81 39.99 -7.76 -20.12
C TYR A 81 41.48 -8.06 -20.14
N ASN A 82 42.01 -8.48 -21.29
CA ASN A 82 43.44 -8.66 -21.48
C ASN A 82 44.08 -7.32 -21.91
N GLU A 83 44.77 -6.66 -20.98
CA GLU A 83 45.42 -5.36 -21.24
C GLU A 83 46.58 -5.44 -22.26
N GLN A 84 47.23 -6.60 -22.39
CA GLN A 84 48.37 -6.77 -23.30
C GLN A 84 47.93 -6.96 -24.76
N LEU A 85 46.79 -7.64 -24.95
CA LEU A 85 46.26 -7.99 -26.27
C LEU A 85 45.09 -7.11 -26.71
N ASP A 86 44.67 -6.14 -25.90
CA ASP A 86 43.49 -5.27 -26.13
C ASP A 86 42.21 -6.07 -26.48
N THR A 87 42.00 -7.19 -25.80
CA THR A 87 40.95 -8.17 -26.12
C THR A 87 40.13 -8.54 -24.88
N VAL A 88 38.88 -8.93 -25.13
CA VAL A 88 37.92 -9.37 -24.11
C VAL A 88 37.68 -10.86 -24.33
N HIS A 89 37.75 -11.64 -23.25
CA HIS A 89 37.46 -13.06 -23.25
C HIS A 89 36.55 -13.40 -22.07
N GLU A 90 35.78 -14.48 -22.22
CA GLU A 90 35.11 -15.11 -21.08
C GLU A 90 36.17 -15.58 -20.06
N SER A 91 35.86 -15.49 -18.78
CA SER A 91 36.69 -16.10 -17.76
C SER A 91 36.64 -17.63 -17.86
N ASP A 92 37.63 -18.33 -17.30
CA ASP A 92 37.66 -19.80 -17.30
C ASP A 92 36.56 -20.44 -16.41
N SER A 93 35.65 -19.64 -15.81
CA SER A 93 34.46 -20.17 -15.13
C SER A 93 33.48 -20.75 -16.14
N LYS A 94 32.90 -21.91 -15.83
CA LYS A 94 31.94 -22.62 -16.69
C LYS A 94 30.53 -21.98 -16.76
N ASP A 95 30.40 -20.69 -16.49
CA ASP A 95 29.11 -20.01 -16.61
C ASP A 95 28.98 -19.48 -18.05
N ASP A 96 28.11 -20.09 -18.85
CA ASP A 96 27.84 -19.60 -20.22
C ASP A 96 27.49 -18.09 -20.18
N LEU A 97 27.90 -17.32 -21.19
CA LEU A 97 27.42 -15.94 -21.41
C LEU A 97 25.88 -15.82 -21.39
N HIS A 98 25.20 -16.92 -21.70
CA HIS A 98 23.74 -17.10 -21.71
C HIS A 98 23.18 -17.78 -20.46
N HIS A 99 24.00 -18.13 -19.45
CA HIS A 99 23.50 -18.74 -18.22
C HIS A 99 22.53 -17.77 -17.54
N HIS A 100 21.25 -18.09 -17.70
CA HIS A 100 20.14 -17.43 -17.08
C HIS A 100 20.40 -17.35 -15.57
N LYS A 101 20.74 -16.15 -15.06
CA LYS A 101 20.25 -15.79 -13.73
C LYS A 101 18.74 -15.96 -13.83
N MET A 102 18.22 -17.02 -13.22
CA MET A 102 16.79 -17.25 -13.06
C MET A 102 16.14 -15.90 -12.76
N VAL A 103 15.17 -15.52 -13.60
CA VAL A 103 14.38 -14.32 -13.39
C VAL A 103 13.75 -14.45 -12.01
N ASP A 104 14.35 -13.80 -11.01
CA ASP A 104 13.89 -13.85 -9.62
C ASP A 104 12.74 -12.86 -9.51
N THR A 105 11.53 -13.35 -9.80
CA THR A 105 10.30 -12.58 -9.65
C THR A 105 9.66 -12.89 -8.32
N SER A 106 9.62 -11.90 -7.44
CA SER A 106 8.82 -11.92 -6.23
C SER A 106 7.45 -11.30 -6.50
N TYR A 107 6.39 -12.01 -6.10
CA TYR A 107 5.02 -11.54 -6.23
C TYR A 107 4.48 -11.07 -4.87
N TYR A 108 3.73 -9.98 -4.91
CA TYR A 108 3.03 -9.42 -3.77
C TYR A 108 1.61 -9.04 -4.18
N VAL A 109 0.65 -9.26 -3.28
CA VAL A 109 -0.66 -8.62 -3.36
C VAL A 109 -0.57 -7.33 -2.55
N MET A 110 -0.78 -6.21 -3.23
CA MET A 110 -0.87 -4.90 -2.64
C MET A 110 -2.31 -4.63 -2.22
N HIS A 111 -2.51 -4.31 -0.95
CA HIS A 111 -3.77 -3.82 -0.41
C HIS A 111 -3.62 -2.33 -0.09
N TYR A 112 -4.56 -1.51 -0.54
CA TYR A 112 -4.50 -0.06 -0.33
C TYR A 112 -5.89 0.53 -0.15
N TYR A 113 -5.98 1.60 0.63
CA TYR A 113 -7.24 2.32 0.78
C TYR A 113 -7.48 3.22 -0.43
N ALA A 114 -8.49 2.91 -1.23
CA ALA A 114 -8.86 3.68 -2.42
C ALA A 114 -9.85 4.81 -2.04
N PHE A 115 -9.33 5.98 -1.66
CA PHE A 115 -10.14 7.12 -1.18
C PHE A 115 -11.35 7.47 -2.06
N ALA A 116 -11.19 7.46 -3.38
CA ALA A 116 -12.28 7.80 -4.31
C ALA A 116 -13.46 6.81 -4.25
N ARG A 117 -13.23 5.57 -3.80
CA ARG A 117 -14.25 4.51 -3.67
C ARG A 117 -14.54 4.14 -2.22
N ASN A 118 -13.84 4.74 -1.26
CA ASN A 118 -14.01 4.50 0.18
C ASN A 118 -13.95 3.01 0.56
N LEU A 119 -13.05 2.27 -0.07
CA LEU A 119 -12.88 0.82 0.12
C LEU A 119 -11.41 0.44 0.09
N VAL A 120 -11.10 -0.74 0.62
CA VAL A 120 -9.78 -1.36 0.47
C VAL A 120 -9.76 -2.13 -0.84
N ASP A 121 -8.93 -1.68 -1.77
CA ASP A 121 -8.75 -2.33 -3.07
C ASP A 121 -7.37 -3.00 -3.16
N ARG A 122 -7.17 -3.75 -4.24
CA ARG A 122 -5.99 -4.56 -4.46
C ARG A 122 -5.35 -4.37 -5.82
N GLY A 123 -4.06 -4.65 -5.87
CA GLY A 123 -3.29 -4.82 -7.09
C GLY A 123 -2.21 -5.88 -6.91
N ILE A 124 -1.70 -6.42 -8.00
CA ILE A 124 -0.59 -7.37 -8.00
C ILE A 124 0.68 -6.57 -8.25
N ILE A 125 1.68 -6.73 -7.40
CA ILE A 125 3.02 -6.20 -7.61
C ILE A 125 3.93 -7.37 -7.96
N ALA A 126 4.55 -7.32 -9.14
CA ALA A 126 5.64 -8.23 -9.50
C ALA A 126 6.97 -7.47 -9.50
N ILE A 127 7.88 -7.91 -8.63
CA ILE A 127 9.24 -7.37 -8.52
C ILE A 127 10.19 -8.35 -9.16
N THR A 128 10.71 -8.00 -10.33
CA THR A 128 11.61 -8.83 -11.11
C THR A 128 13.05 -8.41 -10.90
N ASN A 129 13.93 -9.38 -10.63
CA ASN A 129 15.36 -9.19 -10.37
C ASN A 129 15.62 -8.15 -9.27
N LYS A 130 14.71 -8.06 -8.28
CA LYS A 130 14.74 -7.10 -7.16
C LYS A 130 14.86 -5.63 -7.62
N ARG A 131 14.42 -5.30 -8.84
CA ARG A 131 14.64 -4.00 -9.47
C ARG A 131 13.47 -3.50 -10.31
N LYS A 132 12.98 -4.28 -11.28
CA LYS A 132 11.82 -3.86 -12.09
C LYS A 132 10.54 -4.13 -11.33
N VAL A 133 9.63 -3.17 -11.29
CA VAL A 133 8.29 -3.33 -10.71
C VAL A 133 7.25 -3.18 -11.79
N THR A 134 6.28 -4.07 -11.76
CA THR A 134 5.00 -3.90 -12.45
C THR A 134 3.88 -3.95 -11.42
N ILE A 135 2.85 -3.12 -11.61
CA ILE A 135 1.64 -3.14 -10.80
C ILE A 135 0.42 -3.30 -11.71
N ASP A 136 -0.30 -4.39 -11.53
CA ASP A 136 -1.55 -4.69 -12.23
C ASP A 136 -2.73 -4.55 -11.28
N TYR A 137 -3.69 -3.69 -11.61
CA TYR A 137 -4.91 -3.50 -10.82
C TYR A 137 -6.07 -4.29 -11.39
N ARG A 138 -7.09 -4.56 -10.56
CA ARG A 138 -8.33 -5.24 -10.96
C ARG A 138 -9.10 -4.53 -12.10
N LEU A 139 -8.90 -3.22 -12.25
CA LEU A 139 -9.55 -2.41 -13.29
C LEU A 139 -8.78 -2.36 -14.62
N ASP A 140 -7.98 -3.40 -14.90
CA ASP A 140 -7.13 -3.50 -16.11
C ASP A 140 -6.20 -2.29 -16.28
N GLU A 141 -5.57 -1.88 -15.19
CA GLU A 141 -4.55 -0.83 -15.21
C GLU A 141 -3.17 -1.43 -14.98
N HIS A 142 -2.26 -1.20 -15.93
CA HIS A 142 -0.86 -1.60 -15.84
C HIS A 142 0.04 -0.39 -15.54
N TRP A 143 0.96 -0.56 -14.60
CA TRP A 143 1.94 0.45 -14.19
C TRP A 143 3.33 -0.17 -14.15
N GLU A 144 4.34 0.56 -14.60
CA GLU A 144 5.73 0.09 -14.60
C GLU A 144 6.66 1.05 -13.86
N GLY A 145 7.73 0.52 -13.30
CA GLY A 145 8.70 1.35 -12.59
C GLY A 145 9.83 0.58 -11.93
N ILE A 146 10.38 1.18 -10.88
CA ILE A 146 11.61 0.74 -10.23
C ILE A 146 11.42 0.47 -8.73
N TYR A 147 12.18 -0.49 -8.24
CA TYR A 147 12.29 -0.91 -6.85
C TYR A 147 13.67 -0.53 -6.31
N ASN A 148 13.72 0.28 -5.27
CA ASN A 148 14.96 0.72 -4.64
C ASN A 148 14.90 0.45 -3.13
N VAL A 149 16.00 -0.04 -2.56
CA VAL A 149 16.14 -0.21 -1.10
C VAL A 149 17.15 0.80 -0.58
N VAL A 150 16.74 1.60 0.40
CA VAL A 150 17.59 2.57 1.08
C VAL A 150 17.46 2.34 2.58
N GLU A 151 18.57 1.96 3.22
CA GLU A 151 18.59 1.57 4.64
C GLU A 151 17.52 0.53 4.97
N ASN A 152 16.57 0.88 5.84
CA ASN A 152 15.46 0.04 6.30
C ASN A 152 14.18 0.22 5.48
N TYR A 153 14.22 1.06 4.43
CA TYR A 153 13.08 1.42 3.61
C TYR A 153 13.22 0.88 2.19
N THR A 154 12.07 0.59 1.60
CA THR A 154 11.92 0.18 0.22
C THR A 154 11.03 1.19 -0.49
N PHE A 155 11.48 1.69 -1.63
CA PHE A 155 10.77 2.65 -2.47
C PHE A 155 10.38 2.00 -3.78
N ILE A 156 9.12 2.14 -4.16
CA ILE A 156 8.61 1.77 -5.48
C ILE A 156 8.14 3.05 -6.14
N GLU A 157 8.81 3.46 -7.22
CA GLU A 157 8.36 4.57 -8.08
C GLU A 157 7.83 3.96 -9.36
N VAL A 158 6.54 4.16 -9.64
CA VAL A 158 5.87 3.63 -10.83
C VAL A 158 5.13 4.73 -11.58
N GLN A 159 5.01 4.54 -12.88
CA GLN A 159 4.34 5.45 -13.79
C GLN A 159 3.40 4.68 -14.70
N LYS A 160 2.20 5.25 -14.89
CA LYS A 160 1.29 4.82 -15.95
C LYS A 160 1.50 5.71 -17.16
N THR A 161 1.73 5.09 -18.32
CA THR A 161 1.82 5.77 -19.61
C THR A 161 0.64 5.35 -20.49
N GLY A 162 0.10 6.26 -21.31
CA GLY A 162 -1.10 6.06 -22.12
C GLY A 162 -1.57 7.38 -22.76
N ASP A 163 -2.78 7.41 -23.32
CA ASP A 163 -3.34 8.57 -24.06
C ASP A 163 -3.62 9.82 -23.21
N THR A 164 -3.42 9.74 -21.89
CA THR A 164 -3.61 10.85 -20.94
C THR A 164 -2.29 11.26 -20.30
N THR A 165 -2.25 12.45 -19.69
CA THR A 165 -1.10 12.94 -18.91
C THR A 165 -0.56 11.85 -17.99
N PRO A 166 0.75 11.52 -18.05
CA PRO A 166 1.33 10.47 -17.22
C PRO A 166 1.12 10.73 -15.74
N VAL A 167 0.71 9.68 -15.02
CA VAL A 167 0.53 9.73 -13.57
C VAL A 167 1.64 8.93 -12.91
N LYS A 168 2.28 9.54 -11.91
CA LYS A 168 3.26 8.87 -11.06
C LYS A 168 2.65 8.48 -9.72
N LYS A 169 3.11 7.34 -9.20
CA LYS A 169 2.84 6.88 -7.84
C LYS A 169 4.17 6.53 -7.17
N LEU A 170 4.33 7.02 -5.96
CA LEU A 170 5.45 6.68 -5.08
C LEU A 170 4.91 5.86 -3.92
N ILE A 171 5.52 4.71 -3.67
CA ILE A 171 5.21 3.85 -2.53
C ILE A 171 6.47 3.75 -1.68
N CYS A 172 6.32 3.98 -0.38
CA CYS A 172 7.39 3.82 0.61
C CYS A 172 6.97 2.72 1.58
N LEU A 173 7.78 1.67 1.68
CA LEU A 173 7.54 0.50 2.52
C LEU A 173 8.63 0.40 3.58
N PHE A 174 8.25 0.00 4.78
CA PHE A 174 9.16 -0.31 5.86
C PHE A 174 9.56 -1.79 5.81
N SER A 175 10.79 -2.07 5.37
CA SER A 175 11.35 -3.43 5.29
C SER A 175 12.13 -3.85 6.54
N GLY A 176 12.49 -2.88 7.39
CA GLY A 176 13.38 -3.10 8.54
C GLY A 176 14.75 -3.61 8.10
N THR A 177 15.41 -4.40 8.95
CA THR A 177 16.76 -4.94 8.69
C THR A 177 16.83 -6.00 7.58
N LYS A 178 15.70 -6.58 7.16
CA LYS A 178 15.65 -7.59 6.10
C LYS A 178 15.20 -6.93 4.80
N LYS A 179 16.15 -6.73 3.89
CA LYS A 179 15.99 -5.94 2.65
C LYS A 179 14.99 -6.53 1.65
N HIS A 180 14.77 -7.85 1.64
CA HIS A 180 13.90 -8.51 0.65
C HIS A 180 13.12 -9.70 1.23
N GLY A 181 12.01 -10.06 0.59
CA GLY A 181 11.30 -11.31 0.84
C GLY A 181 10.58 -11.36 2.19
N ARG A 182 10.25 -10.21 2.78
CA ARG A 182 9.35 -10.12 3.94
C ARG A 182 7.95 -10.62 3.56
N PRO A 183 7.28 -11.43 4.40
CA PRO A 183 5.92 -11.88 4.15
C PRO A 183 4.91 -10.73 4.10
N ILE A 184 5.07 -9.74 4.99
CA ILE A 184 4.23 -8.55 5.03
C ILE A 184 5.12 -7.31 5.08
N LEU A 185 4.77 -6.29 4.28
CA LEU A 185 5.40 -4.98 4.29
C LEU A 185 4.33 -3.92 4.50
N LEU A 186 4.57 -3.03 5.46
CA LEU A 186 3.71 -1.88 5.74
C LEU A 186 4.29 -0.64 5.10
N GLY A 187 3.44 0.29 4.69
CA GLY A 187 3.94 1.53 4.12
C GLY A 187 2.89 2.57 3.83
N THR A 188 3.31 3.56 3.06
CA THR A 188 2.46 4.61 2.52
C THR A 188 2.61 4.69 1.02
N TYR A 189 1.60 5.22 0.36
CA TYR A 189 1.65 5.57 -1.04
C TYR A 189 1.22 7.01 -1.23
N SER A 190 1.74 7.66 -2.27
CA SER A 190 1.26 8.93 -2.79
C SER A 190 1.10 8.86 -4.30
N THR A 191 0.07 9.51 -4.83
CA THR A 191 -0.24 9.55 -6.26
C THR A 191 -0.95 10.84 -6.60
N VAL A 192 -0.93 11.24 -7.87
CA VAL A 192 -1.80 12.31 -8.38
C VAL A 192 -3.02 11.66 -9.03
N LYS A 193 -4.24 12.10 -8.71
CA LYS A 193 -5.45 11.62 -9.39
C LYS A 193 -5.58 12.26 -10.78
N ARG A 194 -6.43 11.70 -11.64
CA ARG A 194 -6.69 12.25 -13.00
C ARG A 194 -7.20 13.70 -12.97
N ASP A 195 -7.87 14.11 -11.90
CA ASP A 195 -8.36 15.47 -11.67
C ASP A 195 -7.29 16.43 -11.12
N GLY A 196 -6.04 15.97 -11.00
CA GLY A 196 -4.90 16.77 -10.53
C GLY A 196 -4.74 16.84 -9.02
N TYR A 197 -5.66 16.27 -8.23
CA TYR A 197 -5.55 16.32 -6.78
C TYR A 197 -4.59 15.25 -6.25
N PRO A 198 -3.66 15.61 -5.34
CA PRO A 198 -2.79 14.65 -4.69
C PRO A 198 -3.63 13.75 -3.76
N ALA A 199 -3.27 12.47 -3.72
CA ALA A 199 -3.82 11.49 -2.79
C ALA A 199 -2.68 10.71 -2.13
N ALA A 200 -2.76 10.49 -0.82
CA ALA A 200 -1.81 9.68 -0.09
C ALA A 200 -2.53 8.84 0.96
N GLY A 201 -2.05 7.62 1.19
CA GLY A 201 -2.67 6.70 2.15
C GLY A 201 -1.75 5.56 2.55
N ARG A 202 -2.30 4.61 3.31
CA ARG A 202 -1.58 3.41 3.73
C ARG A 202 -1.65 2.32 2.68
N ILE A 203 -0.65 1.46 2.73
CA ILE A 203 -0.51 0.30 1.87
C ILE A 203 0.05 -0.86 2.69
N LEU A 204 -0.37 -2.07 2.34
CA LEU A 204 0.17 -3.31 2.86
C LEU A 204 0.50 -4.21 1.68
N LEU A 205 1.71 -4.75 1.63
CA LEU A 205 2.06 -5.80 0.67
C LEU A 205 2.11 -7.15 1.37
N GLN A 206 1.34 -8.10 0.86
CA GLN A 206 1.37 -9.50 1.27
C GLN A 206 2.13 -10.31 0.21
N LYS A 207 3.24 -10.94 0.60
CA LYS A 207 4.02 -11.80 -0.28
C LYS A 207 3.21 -13.05 -0.62
N VAL A 208 3.24 -13.46 -1.88
CA VAL A 208 2.63 -14.70 -2.37
C VAL A 208 3.67 -15.55 -3.08
N ASN A 209 3.41 -16.85 -3.24
CA ASN A 209 4.40 -17.79 -3.75
C ASN A 209 4.53 -17.76 -5.28
N GLY A 210 3.56 -17.16 -5.97
CA GLY A 210 3.60 -17.06 -7.42
C GLY A 210 2.48 -16.21 -8.03
N LYS A 211 2.52 -16.11 -9.35
CA LYS A 211 1.57 -15.31 -10.15
C LYS A 211 0.13 -15.79 -9.97
N GLU A 212 -0.13 -17.10 -10.09
CA GLU A 212 -1.49 -17.67 -10.02
C GLU A 212 -2.19 -17.39 -8.68
N GLU A 213 -1.45 -17.54 -7.58
CA GLU A 213 -1.93 -17.18 -6.24
C GLU A 213 -2.25 -15.69 -6.13
N ALA A 214 -1.40 -14.83 -6.73
CA ALA A 214 -1.62 -13.38 -6.75
C ALA A 214 -2.92 -12.99 -7.47
N TYR A 215 -3.22 -13.60 -8.62
CA TYR A 215 -4.46 -13.37 -9.37
C TYR A 215 -5.69 -13.90 -8.62
N THR A 216 -5.58 -15.05 -7.97
CA THR A 216 -6.66 -15.59 -7.14
C THR A 216 -7.00 -14.61 -6.01
N LEU A 217 -5.98 -14.11 -5.31
CA LEU A 217 -6.12 -13.13 -4.24
C LEU A 217 -6.40 -11.71 -4.72
N LEU A 218 -6.36 -11.41 -6.03
CA LEU A 218 -6.79 -10.12 -6.58
C LEU A 218 -8.31 -10.03 -6.72
N GLU A 219 -9.00 -11.17 -6.84
CA GLU A 219 -10.45 -11.22 -7.03
C GLU A 219 -11.25 -11.39 -5.72
N GLN A 220 -10.66 -11.98 -4.67
CA GLN A 220 -11.33 -12.30 -3.39
C GLN A 220 -11.26 -11.19 -2.34
N ASP A 221 -12.30 -10.84 -1.58
CA ASP A 221 -12.20 -9.75 -0.60
C ASP A 221 -10.97 -9.79 0.33
N SER A 222 -10.45 -8.61 0.68
CA SER A 222 -9.26 -8.50 1.56
C SER A 222 -9.58 -9.06 2.94
N ASP A 223 -8.60 -9.75 3.54
CA ASP A 223 -8.69 -10.22 4.92
C ASP A 223 -9.16 -9.07 5.84
N PRO A 224 -10.17 -9.29 6.70
CA PRO A 224 -10.70 -8.26 7.59
C PRO A 224 -9.63 -7.54 8.42
N ARG A 225 -8.54 -8.23 8.80
CA ARG A 225 -7.40 -7.63 9.53
C ARG A 225 -6.68 -6.57 8.71
N ILE A 226 -6.45 -6.86 7.42
CA ILE A 226 -5.83 -5.92 6.48
C ILE A 226 -6.77 -4.74 6.24
N SER A 227 -8.04 -5.03 5.97
CA SER A 227 -9.07 -4.02 5.76
C SER A 227 -9.16 -3.07 6.94
N CYS A 228 -9.12 -3.62 8.15
CA CYS A 228 -9.07 -2.90 9.42
C CYS A 228 -7.86 -1.96 9.49
N TYR A 229 -6.65 -2.49 9.30
CA TYR A 229 -5.41 -1.72 9.40
C TYR A 229 -5.38 -0.51 8.45
N LEU A 230 -5.86 -0.70 7.21
CA LEU A 230 -5.80 0.33 6.17
C LEU A 230 -6.86 1.42 6.29
N SER A 231 -7.99 1.14 6.95
CA SER A 231 -9.11 2.10 7.11
C SER A 231 -9.13 2.83 8.45
N SER A 232 -8.21 2.52 9.35
CA SER A 232 -8.12 3.18 10.66
C SER A 232 -7.14 4.37 10.62
N ASP A 233 -7.51 5.49 11.24
CA ASP A 233 -6.68 6.71 11.36
C ASP A 233 -5.48 6.57 12.30
N VAL A 234 -5.26 5.37 12.87
CA VAL A 234 -4.26 5.11 13.93
C VAL A 234 -2.88 5.59 13.52
N TYR A 235 -2.42 6.72 14.08
CA TYR A 235 -1.05 7.21 13.94
C TYR A 235 -0.07 6.05 14.09
N ILE A 236 0.57 5.61 13.00
CA ILE A 236 1.61 4.60 13.06
C ILE A 236 2.86 5.31 13.56
N SER A 237 3.04 5.37 14.87
CA SER A 237 4.29 5.82 15.50
C SER A 237 5.38 4.76 15.45
N ASP A 238 5.00 3.50 15.24
CA ASP A 238 5.89 2.37 15.50
C ASP A 238 6.44 1.80 14.20
N THR A 239 7.76 1.95 14.03
CA THR A 239 8.57 1.38 12.95
C THR A 239 8.73 -0.12 13.15
N TYR A 240 7.64 -0.88 12.97
CA TYR A 240 7.64 -2.33 13.08
C TYR A 240 7.27 -3.00 11.75
N THR A 241 7.81 -4.20 11.51
CA THR A 241 7.47 -5.03 10.33
C THR A 241 6.80 -6.33 10.83
N PRO A 242 5.49 -6.52 10.59
CA PRO A 242 4.78 -7.73 11.02
C PRO A 242 5.31 -8.97 10.27
N ASN A 243 5.41 -10.10 10.97
CA ASN A 243 5.75 -11.38 10.35
C ASN A 243 4.53 -12.14 9.83
N ASN A 244 3.34 -11.85 10.37
CA ASN A 244 2.06 -12.45 10.02
C ASN A 244 0.91 -11.44 10.22
N LEU A 245 -0.31 -11.80 9.80
CA LEU A 245 -1.47 -10.91 9.85
C LEU A 245 -1.97 -10.66 11.28
N ASP A 246 -1.69 -11.55 12.24
CA ASP A 246 -2.12 -11.39 13.64
C ASP A 246 -1.35 -10.27 14.35
N GLU A 247 -0.11 -10.02 13.92
CA GLU A 247 0.71 -8.91 14.40
C GLU A 247 0.25 -7.54 13.89
N LEU A 248 -0.62 -7.47 12.87
CA LEU A 248 -1.07 -6.20 12.28
C LEU A 248 -1.76 -5.28 13.27
N ASN A 249 -2.62 -5.87 14.11
CA ASN A 249 -3.34 -5.13 15.14
C ASN A 249 -3.86 -6.10 16.22
N PRO A 250 -3.00 -6.55 17.15
CA PRO A 250 -3.33 -7.62 18.09
C PRO A 250 -4.50 -7.30 19.01
N PHE A 251 -4.74 -6.02 19.32
CA PHE A 251 -5.84 -5.61 20.21
C PHE A 251 -7.16 -5.39 19.47
N PHE A 252 -7.10 -4.92 18.23
CA PHE A 252 -8.30 -4.52 17.48
C PHE A 252 -9.00 -5.71 16.83
N TYR A 253 -8.24 -6.71 16.35
CA TYR A 253 -8.83 -7.93 15.80
C TYR A 253 -9.69 -8.66 16.84
N LEU A 254 -9.17 -8.79 18.07
CA LEU A 254 -9.88 -9.40 19.19
C LEU A 254 -11.14 -8.61 19.57
N GLN A 255 -11.12 -7.29 19.45
CA GLN A 255 -12.27 -6.43 19.74
C GLN A 255 -13.32 -6.44 18.60
N LEU A 256 -12.91 -6.41 17.34
CA LEU A 256 -13.81 -6.44 16.18
C LEU A 256 -14.59 -7.76 16.10
N HIS A 257 -13.94 -8.91 16.30
CA HIS A 257 -14.64 -10.20 16.27
C HIS A 257 -15.73 -10.33 17.34
N GLN A 258 -15.55 -9.68 18.50
CA GLN A 258 -16.58 -9.62 19.54
C GLN A 258 -17.76 -8.72 19.15
N LEU A 259 -17.64 -7.96 18.07
CA LEU A 259 -18.61 -6.96 17.62
C LEU A 259 -19.23 -7.28 16.26
N VAL A 260 -18.76 -8.33 15.57
CA VAL A 260 -19.40 -8.88 14.38
C VAL A 260 -20.61 -9.69 14.80
N GLY A 261 -21.74 -9.45 14.14
CA GLY A 261 -22.99 -10.16 14.39
C GLY A 261 -24.23 -9.30 14.21
N ASP A 262 -25.35 -9.86 14.65
CA ASP A 262 -26.64 -9.20 14.63
C ASP A 262 -26.94 -8.56 15.99
N TYR A 263 -27.51 -7.36 15.93
CA TYR A 263 -27.77 -6.51 17.08
C TYR A 263 -29.16 -5.90 17.04
N LYS A 264 -29.64 -5.56 18.24
CA LYS A 264 -30.78 -4.69 18.50
C LYS A 264 -30.21 -3.34 18.94
N LEU A 265 -30.39 -2.32 18.12
CA LEU A 265 -30.09 -0.94 18.49
C LEU A 265 -31.30 -0.37 19.23
N VAL A 266 -31.08 0.00 20.49
CA VAL A 266 -32.08 0.60 21.38
C VAL A 266 -31.81 2.10 21.47
N TYR A 267 -32.80 2.91 21.09
CA TYR A 267 -32.68 4.37 21.09
C TYR A 267 -33.97 5.03 21.58
N PRO A 268 -33.90 6.24 22.18
CA PRO A 268 -35.07 6.89 22.73
C PRO A 268 -35.87 7.55 21.60
N THR A 269 -37.17 7.72 21.80
CA THR A 269 -38.02 8.54 20.92
C THR A 269 -38.25 9.91 21.53
N MET A 270 -38.81 10.83 20.75
CA MET A 270 -39.27 12.14 21.27
C MET A 270 -40.25 11.99 22.45
N GLY A 271 -41.04 10.91 22.49
CA GLY A 271 -41.96 10.60 23.60
C GLY A 271 -41.29 9.97 24.83
N LYS A 272 -39.95 9.94 24.91
CA LYS A 272 -39.18 9.26 25.97
C LYS A 272 -39.50 7.76 26.11
N GLN A 273 -39.86 7.11 25.01
CA GLN A 273 -40.02 5.66 24.93
C GLN A 273 -38.84 5.04 24.21
N TRP A 274 -38.43 3.84 24.60
CA TRP A 274 -37.40 3.08 23.89
C TRP A 274 -37.96 2.47 22.61
N MET A 275 -37.24 2.66 21.51
CA MET A 275 -37.45 1.97 20.24
C MET A 275 -36.29 1.04 19.96
N VAL A 276 -36.61 -0.03 19.23
CA VAL A 276 -35.64 -1.07 18.86
C VAL A 276 -35.62 -1.21 17.35
N CYS A 277 -34.43 -1.19 16.77
CA CYS A 277 -34.21 -1.46 15.35
C CYS A 277 -33.14 -2.53 15.16
N LYS A 278 -33.23 -3.26 14.05
CA LYS A 278 -32.29 -4.33 13.73
C LYS A 278 -31.05 -3.73 13.09
N MET A 279 -29.89 -4.11 13.60
CA MET A 279 -28.60 -3.70 13.10
C MET A 279 -27.73 -4.93 12.88
N GLN A 280 -26.88 -4.91 11.86
CA GLN A 280 -25.90 -5.96 11.60
C GLN A 280 -24.54 -5.32 11.39
N ILE A 281 -23.50 -5.92 11.98
CA ILE A 281 -22.10 -5.56 11.71
C ILE A 281 -21.44 -6.78 11.08
N LYS A 282 -20.92 -6.62 9.86
CA LYS A 282 -20.14 -7.65 9.17
C LYS A 282 -18.65 -7.54 9.50
N ASP A 283 -17.94 -8.64 9.29
CA ASP A 283 -16.48 -8.73 9.35
C ASP A 283 -15.78 -7.73 8.42
N SER A 284 -16.40 -7.41 7.27
CA SER A 284 -15.97 -6.40 6.30
C SER A 284 -16.03 -4.94 6.81
N ARG A 285 -16.46 -4.72 8.07
CA ARG A 285 -16.79 -3.41 8.66
C ARG A 285 -18.00 -2.73 8.03
N ASP A 286 -18.75 -3.44 7.19
CA ASP A 286 -20.05 -2.96 6.74
C ASP A 286 -21.06 -3.09 7.85
N ALA A 287 -21.82 -2.02 8.08
CA ALA A 287 -22.92 -2.00 9.01
C ALA A 287 -24.23 -1.79 8.25
N PHE A 288 -25.28 -2.49 8.67
CA PHE A 288 -26.60 -2.35 8.10
C PHE A 288 -27.58 -2.04 9.22
N LEU A 289 -28.45 -1.06 9.02
CA LEU A 289 -29.45 -0.64 9.99
C LEU A 289 -30.81 -0.60 9.29
N ASN A 290 -31.77 -1.37 9.79
CA ASN A 290 -33.13 -1.39 9.27
C ASN A 290 -34.04 -0.55 10.16
N LEU A 291 -34.49 0.59 9.63
CA LEU A 291 -35.35 1.54 10.31
C LEU A 291 -36.58 1.83 9.43
N ASN A 292 -37.79 1.59 9.95
CA ASN A 292 -39.05 1.85 9.25
C ASN A 292 -39.10 1.29 7.81
N ASN A 293 -38.68 0.04 7.63
CA ASN A 293 -38.56 -0.64 6.32
C ASN A 293 -37.59 0.02 5.32
N VAL A 294 -36.71 0.91 5.78
CA VAL A 294 -35.60 1.45 5.01
C VAL A 294 -34.29 0.89 5.55
N GLN A 295 -33.48 0.30 4.67
CA GLN A 295 -32.14 -0.15 5.00
C GLN A 295 -31.15 1.00 4.82
N TYR A 296 -30.39 1.27 5.87
CA TYR A 296 -29.27 2.20 5.86
C TYR A 296 -27.99 1.38 5.83
N THR A 297 -27.05 1.78 4.97
CA THR A 297 -25.74 1.16 4.85
C THR A 297 -24.70 2.07 5.49
N GLY A 298 -23.77 1.49 6.23
CA GLY A 298 -22.77 2.23 6.97
C GLY A 298 -21.42 1.54 7.03
N LYS A 299 -20.43 2.26 7.55
CA LYS A 299 -19.08 1.75 7.81
C LYS A 299 -18.73 1.90 9.29
N VAL A 300 -18.07 0.87 9.81
CA VAL A 300 -17.51 0.87 11.16
C VAL A 300 -16.10 1.44 11.14
N LEU A 301 -15.89 2.52 11.89
CA LEU A 301 -14.63 3.21 12.13
C LEU A 301 -14.21 3.04 13.60
N PHE A 302 -12.93 3.24 13.88
CA PHE A 302 -12.41 3.14 15.25
C PHE A 302 -11.53 4.37 15.50
N PRO A 303 -12.11 5.45 16.04
CA PRO A 303 -11.36 6.65 16.37
C PRO A 303 -10.31 6.38 17.46
N ASP A 304 -10.55 5.42 18.36
CA ASP A 304 -9.62 5.01 19.41
C ASP A 304 -9.85 3.54 19.83
N ILE A 305 -9.00 3.02 20.74
CA ILE A 305 -9.04 1.62 21.21
C ILE A 305 -10.28 1.24 22.03
N ASN A 306 -11.07 2.20 22.49
CA ASN A 306 -12.23 2.01 23.36
C ASN A 306 -13.54 2.45 22.70
N THR A 307 -13.49 3.05 21.52
CA THR A 307 -14.66 3.60 20.84
C THR A 307 -14.76 3.05 19.42
N LEU A 308 -15.93 2.51 19.11
CA LEU A 308 -16.32 2.10 17.77
C LEU A 308 -17.31 3.13 17.24
N GLN A 309 -17.00 3.76 16.12
CA GLN A 309 -17.88 4.72 15.45
C GLN A 309 -18.57 4.06 14.26
N ILE A 310 -19.89 4.06 14.20
CA ILE A 310 -20.65 3.57 13.03
C ILE A 310 -21.31 4.75 12.35
N ILE A 311 -21.04 4.94 11.05
CA ILE A 311 -21.65 6.00 10.26
C ILE A 311 -22.56 5.36 9.22
N PHE A 312 -23.86 5.63 9.30
CA PHE A 312 -24.86 5.16 8.33
C PHE A 312 -25.34 6.26 7.39
N ASN A 313 -25.66 5.88 6.16
CA ASN A 313 -26.28 6.72 5.14
C ASN A 313 -27.37 5.93 4.38
N ARG A 314 -28.31 6.65 3.76
CA ARG A 314 -29.51 6.11 3.09
C ARG A 314 -29.26 5.65 1.65
N LYS A 315 -28.27 6.20 0.94
CA LYS A 315 -28.01 5.87 -0.48
C LYS A 315 -26.80 4.93 -0.64
N GLU A 316 -26.99 3.88 -1.45
CA GLU A 316 -25.88 3.19 -2.12
C GLU A 316 -25.27 4.16 -3.14
N GLY A 317 -23.99 4.53 -2.96
CA GLY A 317 -23.31 5.52 -3.81
C GLY A 317 -22.75 6.67 -2.98
N TYR A 318 -21.44 6.59 -2.72
CA TYR A 318 -20.71 7.33 -1.68
C TYR A 318 -20.15 8.69 -2.11
N THR A 319 -20.73 9.37 -3.10
CA THR A 319 -20.10 10.59 -3.68
C THR A 319 -20.42 11.89 -2.95
N SER A 320 -21.18 11.86 -1.86
CA SER A 320 -21.31 13.02 -0.95
C SER A 320 -21.83 12.56 0.40
N PHE A 321 -21.07 12.81 1.47
CA PHE A 321 -21.60 12.78 2.84
C PHE A 321 -22.67 13.87 2.94
N ASP A 322 -23.90 13.55 2.55
CA ASP A 322 -25.03 14.45 2.80
C ASP A 322 -25.35 14.36 4.30
N LEU A 323 -24.83 15.33 5.05
CA LEU A 323 -25.02 15.46 6.49
C LEU A 323 -26.50 15.39 6.88
N LYS A 324 -27.43 15.71 5.96
CA LYS A 324 -28.87 15.64 6.20
C LYS A 324 -29.39 14.21 6.43
N TYR A 325 -28.67 13.18 5.99
CA TYR A 325 -29.13 11.78 6.04
C TYR A 325 -28.19 10.86 6.79
N LEU A 326 -27.57 11.37 7.86
CA LEU A 326 -26.51 10.69 8.56
C LEU A 326 -26.93 10.25 9.97
N ILE A 327 -26.54 9.03 10.34
CA ILE A 327 -26.64 8.50 11.71
C ILE A 327 -25.23 8.11 12.13
N ILE A 328 -24.72 8.71 13.21
CA ILE A 328 -23.44 8.32 13.83
C ILE A 328 -23.74 7.66 15.15
N LEU A 329 -23.11 6.51 15.42
CA LEU A 329 -23.13 5.86 16.72
C LEU A 329 -21.70 5.72 17.23
N ASN A 330 -21.38 6.34 18.36
CA ASN A 330 -20.10 6.14 19.06
C ASN A 330 -20.33 5.13 20.20
N VAL A 331 -20.01 3.88 19.94
CA VAL A 331 -20.19 2.73 20.84
C VAL A 331 -18.95 2.57 21.73
N ASN A 332 -19.15 2.54 23.04
CA ASN A 332 -18.09 2.25 24.00
C ASN A 332 -17.91 0.73 24.11
N ILE A 333 -16.76 0.23 23.67
CA ILE A 333 -16.46 -1.21 23.62
C ILE A 333 -15.72 -1.71 24.86
N ARG A 334 -15.23 -0.80 25.73
CA ARG A 334 -14.54 -1.16 26.98
C ARG A 334 -15.51 -1.53 28.10
N ARG A 335 -16.67 -0.88 28.14
CA ARG A 335 -17.68 -1.07 29.20
C ARG A 335 -18.90 -1.77 28.63
N LYS A 336 -18.93 -3.09 28.72
CA LYS A 336 -20.21 -3.80 28.74
C LYS A 336 -20.93 -3.35 30.01
N SER A 337 -22.14 -2.82 29.92
CA SER A 337 -22.97 -2.70 31.11
C SER A 337 -23.32 -4.11 31.60
N ASN A 338 -23.85 -4.22 32.82
CA ASN A 338 -24.45 -5.48 33.28
C ASN A 338 -25.35 -6.03 32.16
N SER A 339 -25.17 -7.32 31.83
CA SER A 339 -25.90 -8.10 30.80
C SER A 339 -25.56 -7.89 29.30
N GLY A 340 -24.30 -7.64 28.92
CA GLY A 340 -23.90 -7.79 27.51
C GLY A 340 -24.27 -6.63 26.56
N LEU A 341 -24.82 -5.55 27.10
CA LEU A 341 -25.11 -4.31 26.40
C LEU A 341 -23.86 -3.43 26.26
N PHE A 342 -23.69 -2.86 25.08
CA PHE A 342 -22.75 -1.78 24.83
C PHE A 342 -23.46 -0.43 24.92
N THR A 343 -22.88 0.53 25.60
CA THR A 343 -23.40 1.90 25.63
C THR A 343 -22.92 2.65 24.40
N ALA A 344 -23.77 3.49 23.82
CA ALA A 344 -23.45 4.27 22.64
C ALA A 344 -24.03 5.68 22.74
N ILE A 345 -23.31 6.66 22.19
CA ILE A 345 -23.82 8.02 22.00
C ILE A 345 -24.11 8.16 20.51
N GLY A 346 -25.38 8.39 20.19
CA GLY A 346 -25.85 8.59 18.83
C GLY A 346 -26.03 10.06 18.49
N THR A 347 -25.71 10.42 17.25
CA THR A 347 -26.17 11.67 16.64
C THR A 347 -26.91 11.35 15.35
N SER A 348 -28.03 12.02 15.12
CA SER A 348 -28.86 11.76 13.94
C SER A 348 -29.72 12.95 13.56
N ASN A 349 -29.90 13.13 12.26
CA ASN A 349 -30.90 14.03 11.68
C ASN A 349 -32.17 13.28 11.22
N ILE A 350 -32.15 11.95 11.27
CA ILE A 350 -33.20 11.08 10.70
C ILE A 350 -34.08 10.46 11.79
N LEU A 351 -33.49 9.90 12.84
CA LEU A 351 -34.21 9.10 13.84
C LEU A 351 -35.33 9.88 14.53
N HIS A 352 -35.12 11.17 14.74
CA HIS A 352 -36.07 12.07 15.38
C HIS A 352 -36.69 13.11 14.42
N GLY A 353 -36.33 13.07 13.13
CA GLY A 353 -36.76 14.07 12.14
C GLY A 353 -36.13 15.46 12.30
N SER A 354 -35.14 15.60 13.19
CA SER A 354 -34.38 16.82 13.47
C SER A 354 -32.97 16.48 13.96
N PRO A 355 -32.00 17.41 13.91
CA PRO A 355 -30.72 17.24 14.58
C PRO A 355 -30.90 16.87 16.05
N SER A 356 -30.20 15.82 16.45
CA SER A 356 -30.37 15.23 17.77
C SER A 356 -29.12 14.50 18.23
N SER A 357 -28.92 14.51 19.54
CA SER A 357 -27.88 13.75 20.26
C SER A 357 -28.55 12.93 21.35
N PHE A 358 -28.25 11.64 21.43
CA PHE A 358 -28.98 10.73 22.31
C PHE A 358 -28.10 9.62 22.87
N ASN A 359 -28.45 9.15 24.07
CA ASN A 359 -27.93 7.88 24.55
C ASN A 359 -28.62 6.74 23.81
N SER A 360 -27.86 5.75 23.41
CA SER A 360 -28.35 4.52 22.78
C SER A 360 -27.61 3.33 23.34
N TYR A 361 -28.15 2.14 23.08
CA TYR A 361 -27.56 0.90 23.54
C TYR A 361 -27.57 -0.10 22.41
N LEU A 362 -26.49 -0.87 22.33
CA LEU A 362 -26.34 -1.95 21.38
C LEU A 362 -26.34 -3.27 22.12
N MET A 363 -27.25 -4.16 21.74
CA MET A 363 -27.48 -5.44 22.39
C MET A 363 -27.41 -6.54 21.34
N ARG A 364 -26.82 -7.70 21.64
CA ARG A 364 -26.82 -8.77 20.63
C ARG A 364 -28.24 -9.29 20.40
N ALA A 365 -28.51 -9.76 19.19
CA ALA A 365 -29.85 -10.18 18.80
C ALA A 365 -30.37 -11.38 19.61
N ASP A 366 -29.47 -12.26 20.06
CA ASP A 366 -29.69 -13.45 20.88
C ASP A 366 -29.90 -13.14 22.37
N ASP A 367 -29.52 -11.95 22.83
CA ASP A 367 -29.80 -11.54 24.21
C ASP A 367 -31.29 -11.22 24.37
N GLU A 368 -31.94 -11.88 25.34
CA GLU A 368 -33.25 -11.53 25.85
C GLU A 368 -33.09 -10.57 27.02
N LEU A 369 -33.66 -9.36 26.86
CA LEU A 369 -33.44 -8.30 27.82
C LEU A 369 -34.71 -7.47 27.96
N ASP A 370 -35.20 -7.42 29.20
CA ASP A 370 -36.34 -6.61 29.57
C ASP A 370 -35.89 -5.15 29.73
N LEU A 371 -36.14 -4.35 28.70
CA LEU A 371 -35.84 -2.91 28.69
C LEU A 371 -36.56 -2.16 29.80
N SER A 372 -37.68 -2.68 30.32
CA SER A 372 -38.43 -2.04 31.42
C SER A 372 -37.80 -2.29 32.79
N ALA A 373 -37.07 -3.39 32.95
CA ALA A 373 -36.31 -3.72 34.16
C ALA A 373 -34.98 -2.96 34.25
N MET A 374 -34.49 -2.45 33.11
CA MET A 374 -33.26 -1.67 33.09
C MET A 374 -33.55 -0.19 33.33
N ASN A 375 -33.05 0.34 34.45
CA ASN A 375 -33.02 1.79 34.71
C ASN A 375 -32.01 2.50 33.80
N LEU A 376 -32.21 2.43 32.48
CA LEU A 376 -31.35 3.07 31.48
C LEU A 376 -31.66 4.57 31.41
N PRO A 377 -30.65 5.45 31.52
CA PRO A 377 -30.87 6.88 31.38
C PRO A 377 -31.34 7.26 29.97
N ILE A 378 -32.54 7.82 29.89
CA ILE A 378 -33.10 8.42 28.67
C ILE A 378 -32.58 9.85 28.55
N ASN A 379 -31.49 10.04 27.81
CA ASN A 379 -31.00 11.36 27.43
C ASN A 379 -31.22 11.55 25.93
N LEU A 380 -32.04 12.53 25.57
CA LEU A 380 -32.30 12.96 24.21
C LEU A 380 -32.24 14.49 24.18
N PHE A 381 -31.36 15.03 23.35
CA PHE A 381 -31.24 16.45 23.06
C PHE A 381 -31.66 16.68 21.61
N ILE A 382 -32.53 17.67 21.38
CA ILE A 382 -33.03 18.07 20.07
C ILE A 382 -32.53 19.49 19.78
N GLY A 383 -31.99 19.71 18.59
CA GLY A 383 -31.38 20.97 18.18
C GLY A 383 -29.97 20.76 17.63
N GLU A 384 -29.39 21.80 17.03
CA GLU A 384 -27.98 21.77 16.67
C GLU A 384 -27.14 21.59 17.96
N PRO A 385 -26.13 20.71 17.96
CA PRO A 385 -25.22 20.62 19.09
C PRO A 385 -24.65 22.01 19.33
N LEU A 386 -24.75 22.52 20.56
CA LEU A 386 -24.04 23.73 20.96
C LEU A 386 -22.55 23.48 20.72
N ASP A 387 -21.93 24.35 19.90
CA ASP A 387 -20.51 24.30 19.53
C ASP A 387 -19.56 24.10 20.72
#